data_AF-A0A2E9YSC7-F1
#
_entry.id   AF-A0A2E9YSC7-F1
#
_cell.length_a   1.000
_cell.length_b   1.000
_cell.length_c   1.000
_cell.angle_alpha   90.00
_cell.angle_beta   90.00
_cell.angle_gamma   90.00
#
_symmetry.space_group_name_H-M   'P 1'
#
loop_
_entity.id
_entity.type
_entity.pdbx_description
1 polymer ?
#
loop_
_entity_poly.entity_id
_entity_poly.type
_entity_poly.pdbx_seq_one_letter_code
_entity_poly.pdbx_strand_id
1 'polypeptide(L)'
;MGGLSDNDRLAKAEIKKDEGFVPSADGLGVTGYYDNNGWLTRGYGHRVKGAKCDPSRAGEHAPELFDSWSSADALFDEDYLVHKRAATQVPGWSKASPVQQRGLVNLTFNMGPDWWKAHTNEWGEEKHGWPGFTAAAEAGDWNKAADELEDSKWFREDVGSRGPAVVSLVRPASGLTEEKSVVSAVAHGYPTNPGVMGQVGGKLDR
;
A
#
# COMPACT_ATOMS: atom_id res chain seq x y z
N MET A 1 7.52 5.04 -23.84
CA MET A 1 7.50 4.99 -22.36
C MET A 1 6.11 5.41 -21.93
N GLY A 2 5.25 4.47 -21.56
CA GLY A 2 3.90 4.78 -21.08
C GLY A 2 4.01 5.36 -19.67
N GLY A 3 3.49 6.56 -19.46
CA GLY A 3 3.39 7.13 -18.12
C GLY A 3 2.56 6.23 -17.21
N LEU A 4 2.80 6.30 -15.90
CA LEU A 4 1.94 5.68 -14.90
C LEU A 4 0.50 6.16 -15.11
N SER A 5 -0.46 5.24 -15.07
CA SER A 5 -1.88 5.62 -15.14
C SER A 5 -2.26 6.45 -13.91
N ASP A 6 -3.33 7.24 -14.00
CA ASP A 6 -3.81 7.99 -12.85
C ASP A 6 -4.25 7.06 -11.70
N ASN A 7 -4.78 5.88 -12.01
CA ASN A 7 -5.01 4.83 -11.00
C ASN A 7 -3.74 4.44 -10.23
N ASP A 8 -2.60 4.32 -10.92
CA ASP A 8 -1.34 3.95 -10.28
C ASP A 8 -0.84 5.05 -9.35
N ARG A 9 -0.95 6.31 -9.78
CA ARG A 9 -0.60 7.47 -8.94
C ARG A 9 -1.42 7.51 -7.66
N LEU A 10 -2.73 7.25 -7.76
CA LEU A 10 -3.61 7.18 -6.60
C LEU A 10 -3.25 6.01 -5.68
N ALA A 11 -3.00 4.82 -6.24
CA ALA A 11 -2.65 3.65 -5.43
C ALA A 11 -1.35 3.91 -4.65
N LYS A 12 -0.35 4.50 -5.31
CA LYS A 12 0.90 4.91 -4.68
C LYS A 12 0.68 5.90 -3.54
N ALA A 13 -0.17 6.90 -3.73
CA ALA A 13 -0.47 7.90 -2.71
C ALA A 13 -1.24 7.30 -1.52
N GLU A 14 -2.21 6.42 -1.77
CA GLU A 14 -2.94 5.66 -0.74
C GLU A 14 -1.97 4.80 0.08
N ILE A 15 -1.11 4.01 -0.58
CA ILE A 15 -0.15 3.13 0.12
C ILE A 15 0.87 3.94 0.92
N LYS A 16 1.47 5.01 0.36
CA LYS A 16 2.43 5.85 1.12
C LYS A 16 1.82 6.44 2.38
N LYS A 17 0.53 6.83 2.32
CA LYS A 17 -0.21 7.32 3.49
C LYS A 17 -0.41 6.21 4.53
N ASP A 18 -0.72 5.00 4.09
CA ASP A 18 -1.01 3.86 4.96
C ASP A 18 0.25 3.24 5.59
N GLU A 19 1.37 3.17 4.85
CA GLU A 19 2.67 2.70 5.34
C GLU A 19 3.34 3.72 6.26
N GLY A 20 3.18 5.02 5.94
CA GLY A 20 3.89 6.09 6.62
C GLY A 20 5.39 6.11 6.33
N PHE A 21 6.11 6.95 7.07
CA PHE A 21 7.57 7.07 7.04
C PHE A 21 8.04 7.81 8.29
N VAL A 22 9.32 7.68 8.64
CA VAL A 22 9.96 8.47 9.70
C VAL A 22 10.82 9.55 9.05
N PRO A 23 10.46 10.85 9.15
CA PRO A 23 11.27 11.91 8.57
C PRO A 23 12.61 12.04 9.29
N SER A 24 13.68 12.35 8.54
CA SER A 24 14.97 12.68 9.13
C SER A 24 14.89 13.98 9.95
N ALA A 25 15.75 14.11 10.95
CA ALA A 25 15.77 15.28 11.83
C ALA A 25 16.03 16.61 11.08
N ASP A 26 16.73 16.55 9.96
CA ASP A 26 17.01 17.69 9.08
C ASP A 26 15.95 17.91 7.97
N GLY A 27 14.95 17.03 7.88
CA GLY A 27 13.88 17.09 6.86
C GLY A 27 14.34 16.77 5.43
N LEU A 28 15.59 16.38 5.22
CA LEU A 28 16.15 16.11 3.88
C LEU A 28 15.73 14.75 3.31
N GLY A 29 15.09 13.90 4.13
CA GLY A 29 14.67 12.59 3.72
C GLY A 29 13.95 11.83 4.82
N VAL A 30 14.14 10.51 4.80
CA VAL A 30 13.56 9.58 5.76
C VAL A 30 14.63 8.71 6.37
N THR A 31 14.39 8.28 7.60
CA THR A 31 15.27 7.38 8.35
C THR A 31 14.62 6.03 8.57
N GLY A 32 15.44 5.02 8.80
CA GLY A 32 14.98 3.69 9.15
C GLY A 32 14.32 3.63 10.53
N TYR A 33 13.61 2.55 10.78
CA TYR A 33 13.00 2.20 12.06
C TYR A 33 12.85 0.67 12.16
N TYR A 34 12.66 0.16 13.37
CA TYR A 34 12.32 -1.25 13.58
C TYR A 34 10.80 -1.41 13.68
N ASP A 35 10.21 -2.26 12.85
CA ASP A 35 8.76 -2.51 12.86
C ASP A 35 8.32 -3.31 14.11
N ASN A 36 7.01 -3.50 14.26
CA ASN A 36 6.44 -4.25 15.40
C ASN A 36 6.91 -5.72 15.47
N ASN A 37 7.48 -6.25 14.39
CA ASN A 37 8.03 -7.59 14.30
C ASN A 37 9.56 -7.61 14.48
N GLY A 38 10.18 -6.45 14.75
CA GLY A 38 11.61 -6.26 14.92
C GLY A 38 12.38 -6.22 13.59
N TRP A 39 11.76 -6.00 12.44
CA TRP A 39 12.49 -5.85 11.18
C TRP A 39 12.94 -4.42 10.97
N LEU A 40 14.23 -4.24 10.63
CA LEU A 40 14.73 -2.96 10.15
C LEU A 40 14.03 -2.61 8.84
N THR A 41 13.36 -1.47 8.84
CA THR A 41 12.51 -0.98 7.75
C THR A 41 12.96 0.43 7.38
N ARG A 42 12.94 0.77 6.09
CA ARG A 42 13.33 2.09 5.56
C ARG A 42 12.33 2.59 4.53
N GLY A 43 12.46 3.86 4.14
CA GLY A 43 11.59 4.44 3.12
C GLY A 43 10.12 4.44 3.56
N TYR A 44 9.27 3.94 2.68
CA TYR A 44 7.81 3.79 2.88
C TYR A 44 7.45 2.32 3.20
N GLY A 45 8.15 1.69 4.13
CA GLY A 45 7.85 0.31 4.55
C GLY A 45 8.72 -0.79 3.92
N HIS A 46 9.87 -0.45 3.29
CA HIS A 46 10.77 -1.44 2.72
C HIS A 46 11.56 -2.18 3.80
N ARG A 47 11.34 -3.48 3.96
CA ARG A 47 12.07 -4.33 4.91
C ARG A 47 13.49 -4.63 4.42
N VAL A 48 14.48 -4.36 5.25
CA VAL A 48 15.88 -4.69 4.96
C VAL A 48 16.12 -6.17 5.20
N LYS A 49 16.42 -6.90 4.12
CA LYS A 49 16.61 -8.36 4.15
C LYS A 49 17.71 -8.76 5.14
N GLY A 50 17.40 -9.72 6.02
CA GLY A 50 18.34 -10.27 7.00
C GLY A 50 18.63 -9.37 8.20
N ALA A 51 17.94 -8.23 8.33
CA ALA A 51 18.17 -7.27 9.41
C ALA A 51 17.03 -7.30 10.45
N LYS A 52 16.82 -8.45 11.11
CA LYS A 52 15.91 -8.56 12.25
C LYS A 52 16.65 -8.23 13.54
N CYS A 53 16.12 -7.32 14.34
CA CYS A 53 16.65 -6.98 15.65
C CYS A 53 16.10 -7.86 16.77
N ASP A 54 16.65 -7.65 17.96
CA ASP A 54 16.03 -8.10 19.20
C ASP A 54 14.63 -7.46 19.36
N PRO A 55 13.59 -8.22 19.76
CA PRO A 55 12.23 -7.69 19.93
C PRO A 55 12.12 -6.47 20.86
N SER A 56 13.05 -6.29 21.81
CA SER A 56 13.09 -5.12 22.69
C SER A 56 13.28 -3.80 21.94
N ARG A 57 13.79 -3.85 20.71
CA ARG A 57 14.04 -2.68 19.86
C ARG A 57 12.88 -2.36 18.90
N ALA A 58 11.79 -3.13 18.93
CA ALA A 58 10.62 -2.85 18.11
C ALA A 58 10.09 -1.42 18.39
N GLY A 59 9.88 -0.64 17.35
CA GLY A 59 9.51 0.77 17.43
C GLY A 59 10.67 1.76 17.59
N GLU A 60 11.92 1.30 17.75
CA GLU A 60 13.08 2.19 17.77
C GLU A 60 13.38 2.78 16.38
N HIS A 61 13.86 4.02 16.35
CA HIS A 61 14.36 4.66 15.14
C HIS A 61 15.80 4.22 14.85
N ALA A 62 16.14 4.11 13.58
CA ALA A 62 17.46 3.76 13.05
C ALA A 62 17.98 4.90 12.15
N PRO A 63 18.37 6.06 12.72
CA PRO A 63 18.75 7.25 11.96
C PRO A 63 19.99 7.07 11.07
N GLU A 64 20.83 6.08 11.36
CA GLU A 64 21.98 5.69 10.54
C GLU A 64 21.58 5.15 9.16
N LEU A 65 20.34 4.67 9.01
CA LEU A 65 19.78 4.23 7.75
C LEU A 65 18.98 5.37 7.12
N PHE A 66 19.69 6.27 6.44
CA PHE A 66 19.10 7.45 5.80
C PHE A 66 18.82 7.21 4.30
N ASP A 67 17.67 7.69 3.85
CA ASP A 67 17.31 7.85 2.45
C ASP A 67 16.97 9.30 2.16
N SER A 68 17.54 9.87 1.09
CA SER A 68 16.93 11.08 0.51
C SER A 68 15.51 10.77 0.04
N TRP A 69 14.66 11.78 -0.04
CA TRP A 69 13.30 11.62 -0.58
C TRP A 69 13.26 10.90 -1.94
N SER A 70 14.19 11.25 -2.83
CA SER A 70 14.28 10.62 -4.15
C SER A 70 14.68 9.14 -4.09
N SER A 71 15.55 8.77 -3.14
CA SER A 71 15.95 7.39 -2.92
C SER A 71 14.79 6.56 -2.37
N ALA A 72 14.08 7.10 -1.38
CA ALA A 72 12.89 6.48 -0.81
C ALA A 72 11.76 6.31 -1.86
N ASP A 73 11.55 7.33 -2.71
CA ASP A 73 10.58 7.28 -3.81
C ASP A 73 10.95 6.20 -4.84
N ALA A 74 12.22 6.09 -5.22
CA ALA A 74 12.68 5.07 -6.18
C ALA A 74 12.53 3.65 -5.62
N LEU A 75 12.91 3.44 -4.36
CA LEU A 75 12.76 2.16 -3.66
C LEU A 75 11.29 1.74 -3.58
N PHE A 76 10.41 2.67 -3.21
CA PHE A 76 8.97 2.42 -3.17
C PHE A 76 8.39 2.11 -4.55
N ASP A 77 8.86 2.79 -5.59
CA ASP A 77 8.39 2.54 -6.95
C ASP A 77 8.73 1.12 -7.44
N GLU A 78 9.89 0.60 -7.05
CA GLU A 78 10.28 -0.80 -7.31
C GLU A 78 9.39 -1.78 -6.55
N ASP A 79 9.23 -1.58 -5.24
CA ASP A 79 8.34 -2.42 -4.41
C ASP A 79 6.90 -2.39 -4.93
N TYR A 80 6.38 -1.20 -5.27
CA TYR A 80 5.04 -1.03 -5.81
C TYR A 80 4.84 -1.84 -7.09
N LEU A 81 5.81 -1.87 -8.00
CA LEU A 81 5.69 -2.62 -9.25
C LEU A 81 5.65 -4.13 -9.01
N VAL A 82 6.43 -4.63 -8.04
CA VAL A 82 6.40 -6.05 -7.65
C VAL A 82 5.02 -6.42 -7.08
N HIS A 83 4.52 -5.62 -6.14
CA HIS A 83 3.22 -5.87 -5.49
C HIS A 83 2.05 -5.68 -6.46
N LYS A 84 2.10 -4.69 -7.36
CA LYS A 84 1.09 -4.52 -8.42
C LYS A 84 1.04 -5.74 -9.34
N ARG A 85 2.20 -6.26 -9.76
CA ARG A 85 2.26 -7.49 -10.58
C ARG A 85 1.67 -8.68 -9.85
N ALA A 86 1.97 -8.84 -8.56
CA ALA A 86 1.37 -9.90 -7.75
C ALA A 86 -0.16 -9.71 -7.59
N ALA A 87 -0.62 -8.49 -7.35
CA ALA A 87 -2.03 -8.16 -7.21
C ALA A 87 -2.84 -8.50 -8.48
N THR A 88 -2.24 -8.41 -9.66
CA THR A 88 -2.91 -8.79 -10.92
C THR A 88 -3.24 -10.28 -11.02
N GLN A 89 -2.64 -11.11 -10.14
CA GLN A 89 -2.91 -12.54 -10.05
C GLN A 89 -4.02 -12.88 -9.06
N VAL A 90 -4.51 -11.91 -8.27
CA VAL A 90 -5.60 -12.14 -7.32
C VAL A 90 -6.89 -12.49 -8.09
N PRO A 91 -7.61 -13.57 -7.72
CA PRO A 91 -8.91 -13.88 -8.31
C PRO A 91 -9.87 -12.69 -8.26
N GLY A 92 -10.53 -12.40 -9.39
CA GLY A 92 -11.39 -11.23 -9.53
C GLY A 92 -10.72 -9.95 -10.04
N TRP A 93 -9.39 -9.90 -10.20
CA TRP A 93 -8.69 -8.69 -10.72
C TRP A 93 -9.29 -8.14 -12.02
N SER A 94 -9.58 -9.00 -12.99
CA SER A 94 -10.14 -8.58 -14.29
C SER A 94 -11.58 -8.06 -14.19
N LYS A 95 -12.28 -8.33 -13.09
CA LYS A 95 -13.64 -7.85 -12.78
C LYS A 95 -13.63 -6.65 -11.85
N ALA A 96 -12.47 -6.30 -11.29
CA ALA A 96 -12.31 -5.18 -10.38
C ALA A 96 -12.38 -3.86 -11.17
N SER A 97 -13.14 -2.90 -10.65
CA SER A 97 -13.04 -1.50 -11.06
C SER A 97 -11.65 -0.94 -10.73
N PRO A 98 -11.23 0.20 -11.34
CA PRO A 98 -9.96 0.82 -11.00
C PRO A 98 -9.76 1.05 -9.50
N VAL A 99 -10.80 1.48 -8.78
CA VAL A 99 -10.76 1.69 -7.32
C VAL A 99 -10.51 0.38 -6.57
N GLN A 100 -11.20 -0.70 -6.96
CA GLN A 100 -11.00 -2.02 -6.37
C GLN A 100 -9.62 -2.60 -6.68
N GLN A 101 -9.09 -2.35 -7.88
CA GLN A 101 -7.71 -2.72 -8.22
C GLN A 101 -6.72 -2.04 -7.27
N ARG A 102 -6.91 -0.77 -6.92
CA ARG A 102 -6.06 -0.11 -5.92
C ARG A 102 -6.18 -0.78 -4.54
N GLY A 103 -7.39 -1.14 -4.14
CA GLY A 103 -7.62 -1.95 -2.93
C GLY A 103 -6.83 -3.27 -2.95
N LEU A 104 -6.85 -3.99 -4.07
CA LEU A 104 -6.08 -5.23 -4.24
C LEU A 104 -4.57 -5.00 -4.21
N VAL A 105 -4.05 -3.94 -4.85
CA VAL A 105 -2.62 -3.59 -4.75
C VAL A 105 -2.25 -3.24 -3.31
N ASN A 106 -3.08 -2.47 -2.61
CA ASN A 106 -2.86 -2.05 -1.24
C ASN A 106 -2.85 -3.26 -0.26
N LEU A 107 -3.82 -4.18 -0.38
CA LEU A 107 -3.83 -5.46 0.36
C LEU A 107 -2.56 -6.27 0.08
N THR A 108 -2.15 -6.34 -1.18
CA THR A 108 -0.96 -7.10 -1.60
C THR A 108 0.33 -6.49 -1.06
N PHE A 109 0.41 -5.16 -0.97
CA PHE A 109 1.54 -4.47 -0.35
C PHE A 109 1.59 -4.71 1.16
N ASN A 110 0.44 -4.67 1.84
CA ASN A 110 0.35 -4.90 3.29
C ASN A 110 0.73 -6.33 3.69
N MET A 111 0.16 -7.33 3.01
CA MET A 111 0.20 -8.73 3.43
C MET A 111 1.21 -9.56 2.63
N GLY A 112 1.86 -8.98 1.62
CA GLY A 112 2.78 -9.66 0.71
C GLY A 112 2.11 -10.29 -0.51
N PRO A 113 2.89 -10.76 -1.50
CA PRO A 113 2.42 -11.10 -2.85
C PRO A 113 1.43 -12.29 -2.92
N ASP A 114 1.53 -13.24 -1.99
CA ASP A 114 0.74 -14.48 -2.00
C ASP A 114 -0.30 -14.53 -0.87
N TRP A 115 -0.65 -13.37 -0.29
CA TRP A 115 -1.57 -13.27 0.86
C TRP A 115 -2.87 -14.07 0.70
N TRP A 116 -3.44 -14.07 -0.51
CA TRP A 116 -4.72 -14.71 -0.82
C TRP A 116 -4.62 -16.23 -0.99
N LYS A 117 -3.41 -16.78 -1.18
CA LYS A 117 -3.17 -18.22 -1.31
C LYS A 117 -2.86 -18.81 0.05
N ALA A 118 -3.37 -20.02 0.29
CA ALA A 118 -2.84 -20.83 1.37
C ALA A 118 -1.38 -21.21 1.04
N HIS A 119 -0.45 -20.88 1.94
CA HIS A 119 0.97 -21.15 1.75
C HIS A 119 1.68 -21.24 3.10
N THR A 120 2.82 -21.93 3.12
CA THR A 120 3.73 -21.89 4.26
C THR A 120 4.78 -20.81 3.99
N ASN A 121 4.96 -19.85 4.89
CA ASN A 121 6.00 -18.83 4.71
C ASN A 121 7.40 -19.41 4.96
N GLU A 122 8.45 -18.62 4.70
CA GLU A 122 9.86 -19.02 4.88
C GLU A 122 10.22 -19.39 6.35
N TRP A 123 9.31 -19.16 7.29
CA TRP A 123 9.45 -19.46 8.72
C TRP A 123 8.69 -20.73 9.14
N GLY A 124 8.05 -21.44 8.20
CA GLY A 124 7.30 -22.67 8.49
C GLY A 124 5.87 -22.44 9.00
N GLU A 125 5.37 -21.20 8.99
CA GLU A 125 4.00 -20.90 9.42
C GLU A 125 3.00 -21.12 8.28
N GLU A 126 1.95 -21.89 8.54
CA GLU A 126 0.81 -22.01 7.64
C GLU A 126 -0.01 -20.71 7.60
N LYS A 127 -0.18 -20.14 6.41
CA LYS A 127 -1.13 -19.08 6.11
C LYS A 127 -2.33 -19.72 5.42
N HIS A 128 -3.53 -19.45 5.93
CA HIS A 128 -4.76 -20.09 5.45
C HIS A 128 -5.33 -19.51 4.15
N GLY A 129 -4.71 -18.46 3.58
CA GLY A 129 -5.23 -17.76 2.40
C GLY A 129 -6.59 -17.10 2.66
N TRP A 130 -7.26 -16.66 1.58
CA TRP A 130 -8.51 -15.91 1.67
C TRP A 130 -9.59 -16.47 0.74
N PRO A 131 -10.00 -17.74 0.94
CA PRO A 131 -10.89 -18.44 0.01
C PRO A 131 -12.24 -17.73 -0.18
N GLY A 132 -12.88 -17.26 0.91
CA GLY A 132 -14.16 -16.55 0.84
C GLY A 132 -14.06 -15.23 0.08
N PHE A 133 -13.04 -14.41 0.39
CA PHE A 133 -12.74 -13.20 -0.36
C PHE A 133 -12.54 -13.48 -1.85
N THR A 134 -11.69 -14.45 -2.19
CA THR A 134 -11.35 -14.75 -3.58
C THR A 134 -12.54 -15.28 -4.37
N ALA A 135 -13.40 -16.11 -3.77
CA ALA A 135 -14.61 -16.61 -4.40
C ALA A 135 -15.60 -15.46 -4.68
N ALA A 136 -15.77 -14.54 -3.74
CA ALA A 136 -16.63 -13.37 -3.90
C ALA A 136 -16.09 -12.40 -4.97
N ALA A 137 -14.80 -12.07 -4.91
CA ALA A 137 -14.13 -11.22 -5.89
C ALA A 137 -14.18 -11.84 -7.30
N GLU A 138 -13.96 -13.14 -7.43
CA GLU A 138 -14.08 -13.87 -8.70
C GLU A 138 -15.52 -13.89 -9.21
N ALA A 139 -16.53 -13.91 -8.34
CA ALA A 139 -17.93 -13.73 -8.72
C ALA A 139 -18.27 -12.27 -9.08
N GLY A 140 -17.41 -11.31 -8.75
CA GLY A 140 -17.68 -9.87 -8.85
C GLY A 140 -18.55 -9.31 -7.71
N ASP A 141 -18.77 -10.11 -6.66
CA ASP A 141 -19.48 -9.70 -5.46
C ASP A 141 -18.52 -9.00 -4.48
N TRP A 142 -18.25 -7.74 -4.78
CA TRP A 142 -17.31 -6.93 -4.00
C TRP A 142 -17.83 -6.50 -2.63
N ASN A 143 -19.15 -6.53 -2.42
CA ASN A 143 -19.73 -6.33 -1.09
C ASN A 143 -19.37 -7.52 -0.20
N LYS A 144 -19.62 -8.74 -0.68
CA LYS A 144 -19.26 -9.95 0.05
C LYS A 144 -17.74 -10.07 0.21
N ALA A 145 -16.94 -9.72 -0.79
CA ALA A 145 -15.48 -9.72 -0.67
C ALA A 145 -15.01 -8.77 0.46
N ALA A 146 -15.60 -7.58 0.57
CA ALA A 146 -15.30 -6.68 1.66
C ALA A 146 -15.79 -7.20 3.03
N ASP A 147 -16.93 -7.91 3.10
CA ASP A 147 -17.39 -8.52 4.36
C ASP A 147 -16.36 -9.55 4.85
N GLU A 148 -15.79 -10.34 3.95
CA GLU A 148 -14.73 -11.31 4.27
C GLU A 148 -13.47 -10.63 4.80
N LEU A 149 -13.13 -9.42 4.34
CA LEU A 149 -12.05 -8.61 4.92
C LEU A 149 -12.40 -8.17 6.34
N GLU A 150 -13.59 -7.59 6.55
CA GLU A 150 -14.03 -7.09 7.86
C GLU A 150 -14.15 -8.21 8.91
N ASP A 151 -14.56 -9.41 8.50
CA ASP A 151 -14.72 -10.60 9.34
C ASP A 151 -13.39 -11.32 9.65
N SER A 152 -12.26 -10.82 9.14
CA SER A 152 -10.95 -11.45 9.34
C SER A 152 -10.22 -11.04 10.63
N LYS A 153 -9.26 -11.86 11.06
CA LYS A 153 -8.27 -11.46 12.08
C LYS A 153 -7.46 -10.24 11.61
N TRP A 154 -7.10 -10.20 10.34
CA TRP A 154 -6.33 -9.11 9.75
C TRP A 154 -6.97 -7.75 10.04
N PHE A 155 -8.29 -7.63 9.81
CA PHE A 155 -9.01 -6.38 10.04
C PHE A 155 -9.12 -6.02 11.53
N ARG A 156 -9.35 -7.02 12.39
CA ARG A 156 -9.55 -6.79 13.83
C ARG A 156 -8.25 -6.52 14.59
N GLU A 157 -7.15 -7.14 14.18
CA GLU A 157 -5.95 -7.25 15.01
C GLU A 157 -4.66 -6.83 14.32
N ASP A 158 -4.51 -7.06 13.01
CA ASP A 158 -3.20 -6.93 12.35
C ASP A 158 -3.03 -5.60 11.59
N VAL A 159 -4.09 -5.10 10.94
CA VAL A 159 -4.00 -3.95 10.02
C VAL A 159 -4.17 -2.58 10.71
N GLY A 160 -4.83 -2.55 11.87
CA GLY A 160 -5.13 -1.32 12.60
C GLY A 160 -5.93 -0.31 11.77
N SER A 161 -5.52 0.97 11.80
CA SER A 161 -6.26 2.09 11.20
C SER A 161 -6.35 2.05 9.67
N ARG A 162 -5.48 1.27 9.00
CA ARG A 162 -5.49 1.09 7.54
C ARG A 162 -6.68 0.25 7.05
N GLY A 163 -7.20 -0.66 7.89
CA GLY A 163 -8.26 -1.61 7.53
C GLY A 163 -9.48 -0.94 6.89
N PRO A 164 -10.14 0.03 7.56
CA PRO A 164 -11.31 0.72 7.01
C PRO A 164 -11.04 1.44 5.68
N ALA A 165 -9.86 2.04 5.52
CA ALA A 165 -9.49 2.72 4.28
C ALA A 165 -9.38 1.73 3.12
N VAL A 166 -8.72 0.59 3.33
CA VAL A 166 -8.58 -0.48 2.32
C VAL A 166 -9.93 -1.10 1.99
N VAL A 167 -10.77 -1.38 2.99
CA VAL A 167 -12.13 -1.91 2.79
C VAL A 167 -12.97 -0.94 1.95
N SER A 168 -12.84 0.38 2.15
CA SER A 168 -13.54 1.38 1.33
C SER A 168 -13.12 1.40 -0.15
N LEU A 169 -11.93 0.91 -0.48
CA LEU A 169 -11.49 0.72 -1.87
C LEU A 169 -12.10 -0.54 -2.48
N VAL A 170 -12.26 -1.60 -1.69
CA VAL A 170 -12.88 -2.86 -2.12
C VAL A 170 -14.39 -2.72 -2.26
N ARG A 171 -15.02 -1.99 -1.32
CA ARG A 171 -16.44 -1.62 -1.32
C ARG A 171 -16.60 -0.10 -1.47
N PRO A 172 -16.32 0.46 -2.67
CA PRO A 172 -16.47 1.88 -2.89
C PRO A 172 -17.94 2.28 -2.79
N ALA A 173 -18.21 3.40 -2.12
CA ALA A 173 -19.53 4.02 -2.14
C ALA A 173 -20.00 4.20 -3.59
N SER A 174 -21.29 3.96 -3.83
CA SER A 174 -21.87 4.00 -5.17
C SER A 174 -21.53 5.32 -5.87
N GLY A 175 -20.85 5.23 -7.03
CA GLY A 175 -20.49 6.39 -7.84
C GLY A 175 -19.12 7.01 -7.59
N LEU A 176 -18.24 6.40 -6.78
CA LEU A 176 -16.81 6.68 -6.77
C LEU A 176 -16.15 6.09 -8.03
N THR A 177 -15.98 6.94 -9.04
CA THR A 177 -15.23 6.63 -10.27
C THR A 177 -13.75 7.02 -10.11
N GLU A 178 -12.90 6.55 -11.03
CA GLU A 178 -11.47 6.91 -11.08
C GLU A 178 -11.30 8.44 -11.05
N GLU A 179 -12.06 9.19 -11.85
CA GLU A 179 -12.04 10.66 -11.89
C GLU A 179 -12.41 11.32 -10.55
N LYS A 180 -13.47 10.86 -9.86
CA LYS A 180 -13.86 11.43 -8.56
C LYS A 180 -12.85 11.11 -7.46
N SER A 181 -12.17 9.98 -7.57
CA SER A 181 -11.08 9.61 -6.67
C SER A 181 -9.86 10.52 -6.84
N VAL A 182 -9.52 10.88 -8.09
CA VAL A 182 -8.42 11.82 -8.37
C VAL A 182 -8.72 13.20 -7.80
N VAL A 183 -9.93 13.72 -8.03
CA VAL A 183 -10.33 15.06 -7.54
C VAL A 183 -10.33 15.12 -6.01
N SER A 184 -10.81 14.07 -5.33
CA SER A 184 -10.78 14.00 -3.86
C SER A 184 -9.34 13.93 -3.32
N ALA A 185 -8.45 13.16 -3.97
CA ALA A 185 -7.07 13.04 -3.53
C ALA A 185 -6.26 14.34 -3.72
N VAL A 186 -6.49 15.06 -4.83
CA VAL A 186 -5.88 16.38 -5.04
C VAL A 186 -6.39 17.40 -4.02
N ALA A 187 -7.69 17.36 -3.67
CA ALA A 187 -8.29 18.30 -2.71
C ALA A 187 -7.85 18.06 -1.25
N HIS A 188 -7.57 16.83 -0.86
CA HIS A 188 -7.19 16.47 0.53
C HIS A 188 -5.68 16.51 0.79
N GLY A 189 -4.88 17.04 -0.15
CA GLY A 189 -3.46 17.28 0.08
C GLY A 189 -2.71 16.04 0.53
N TYR A 190 -2.81 14.94 -0.23
CA TYR A 190 -1.95 13.78 0.01
C TYR A 190 -0.49 14.26 0.09
N PRO A 191 0.31 13.74 1.04
CA PRO A 191 1.71 14.10 1.18
C PRO A 191 2.45 13.60 -0.07
N THR A 192 2.44 14.44 -1.09
CA THR A 192 3.38 14.37 -2.19
C THR A 192 4.63 15.07 -1.68
N ASN A 193 5.78 14.46 -1.96
CA ASN A 193 7.09 15.05 -1.74
C ASN A 193 7.03 16.55 -2.16
N PRO A 194 7.40 17.51 -1.28
CA PRO A 194 7.29 18.93 -1.59
C PRO A 194 8.06 19.35 -2.86
N GLY A 195 8.97 18.51 -3.36
CA GLY A 195 9.65 18.68 -4.65
C GLY A 195 8.84 18.35 -5.92
N VAL A 196 7.64 17.75 -5.82
CA VAL A 196 6.87 17.31 -7.01
C VAL A 196 5.85 18.37 -7.49
N MET A 197 5.65 19.46 -6.73
CA MET A 197 4.82 20.61 -7.12
C MET A 197 5.42 21.49 -8.24
N GLY A 198 6.56 21.10 -8.83
CA GLY A 198 7.31 21.94 -9.77
C GLY A 198 6.99 21.81 -11.27
N GLN A 199 5.95 21.08 -11.70
CA GLN A 199 5.69 20.93 -13.16
C GLN A 199 4.23 20.86 -13.64
N VAL A 200 3.24 21.26 -12.84
CA VAL A 200 1.85 21.41 -13.33
C VAL A 200 1.40 22.86 -13.25
N GLY A 201 2.22 23.74 -13.83
CA GLY A 201 1.89 25.15 -14.10
C GLY A 201 1.87 25.41 -15.59
N GLY A 202 1.05 24.65 -16.33
CA GLY A 202 0.74 24.98 -17.73
C GLY A 202 0.00 26.31 -17.76
N LYS A 203 0.64 27.32 -18.35
CA LYS A 203 0.04 28.63 -18.66
C LYS A 203 -1.37 28.47 -19.21
N LEU A 204 -2.32 29.18 -18.61
CA LEU A 204 -3.52 29.62 -19.31
C LEU A 204 -3.30 31.10 -19.64
N ASP A 205 -2.89 31.36 -20.87
CA ASP A 205 -2.98 32.66 -21.48
C ASP A 205 -4.47 33.05 -21.59
N ARG A 206 -4.86 34.17 -20.97
CA ARG A 206 -5.62 35.28 -21.58
C ARG A 206 -5.40 36.56 -20.78
#